data_AF-A0A849RPV7-F1
#
_entry.id   AF-A0A849RPV7-F1
#
_cell.length_a   1.000
_cell.length_b   1.000
_cell.length_c   1.000
_cell.angle_alpha   90.00
_cell.angle_beta   90.00
_cell.angle_gamma   90.00
#
_symmetry.space_group_name_H-M   'P 1'
#
loop_
_entity.id
_entity.type
_entity.pdbx_description
1 polymer ?
#
loop_
_entity_poly.entity_id
_entity_poly.type
_entity_poly.pdbx_seq_one_letter_code
_entity_poly.pdbx_strand_id
1 'polypeptide(L)'
;MITEDERRETVLRLYPIFKEEVYRRRDQMMRWTAIGAGSLVATLSIVLLVPTAHSLSVTSRLLLVCAMLLLTITYIGIIWQQHNRHRQAKQQLIKLEQALGLFEEFPGHDDHALYPDDWQNEWTRDRSLLQYIAVLTLLTGIVLVAILQPSL
;
A
#
# COMPACT_ATOMS: atom_id res chain seq x y z
N MET A 1 -17.00 33.53 14.71
CA MET A 1 -18.03 32.48 14.52
C MET A 1 -18.04 32.19 13.03
N ILE A 2 -17.69 30.97 12.62
CA ILE A 2 -17.84 30.56 11.21
C ILE A 2 -19.33 30.32 10.99
N THR A 3 -19.91 30.89 9.95
CA THR A 3 -21.32 30.64 9.61
C THR A 3 -21.49 29.22 9.06
N GLU A 4 -22.68 28.65 9.17
CA GLU A 4 -22.96 27.29 8.68
C GLU A 4 -22.65 27.14 7.18
N ASP A 5 -22.91 28.19 6.40
CA ASP A 5 -22.61 28.27 4.98
C ASP A 5 -21.09 28.28 4.69
N GLU A 6 -20.30 29.06 5.43
CA GLU A 6 -18.83 29.06 5.32
C GLU A 6 -18.23 27.70 5.67
N ARG A 7 -18.79 27.01 6.68
CA ARG A 7 -18.38 25.66 7.06
C ARG A 7 -18.68 24.68 5.94
N ARG A 8 -19.87 24.74 5.34
CA ARG A 8 -20.30 23.85 4.26
C ARG A 8 -19.47 24.07 2.99
N GLU A 9 -19.20 25.31 2.62
CA GLU A 9 -18.36 25.65 1.47
C GLU A 9 -16.92 25.14 1.66
N THR A 10 -16.37 25.30 2.86
CA THR A 10 -15.04 24.78 3.20
C THR A 10 -14.98 23.27 3.04
N VAL A 11 -15.97 22.54 3.55
CA VAL A 11 -16.03 21.07 3.44
C VAL A 11 -16.16 20.62 1.99
N LEU A 12 -16.96 21.31 1.17
CA LEU A 12 -17.09 21.03 -0.27
C LEU A 12 -15.77 21.21 -1.03
N ARG A 13 -14.97 22.23 -0.69
CA ARG A 13 -13.63 22.42 -1.28
C ARG A 13 -12.64 21.35 -0.83
N LEU A 14 -12.73 20.90 0.42
CA LEU A 14 -11.81 19.90 0.98
C LEU A 14 -12.12 18.48 0.49
N TYR A 15 -13.39 18.14 0.29
CA TYR A 15 -13.84 16.81 -0.14
C TYR A 15 -13.06 16.21 -1.33
N PRO A 16 -12.90 16.89 -2.49
CA PRO A 16 -12.15 16.33 -3.61
C PRO A 16 -10.66 16.10 -3.29
N ILE A 17 -10.06 16.96 -2.47
CA ILE A 17 -8.64 16.84 -2.08
C ILE A 17 -8.43 15.58 -1.22
N PHE A 18 -9.30 15.34 -0.24
CA PHE A 18 -9.22 14.14 0.59
C PHE A 18 -9.50 12.87 -0.21
N LYS A 19 -10.45 12.94 -1.15
CA LYS A 19 -10.75 11.82 -2.05
C LYS A 19 -9.54 11.49 -2.94
N GLU A 20 -8.92 12.48 -3.55
CA GLU A 20 -7.70 12.30 -4.35
C GLU A 20 -6.56 11.72 -3.51
N GLU A 21 -6.37 12.21 -2.28
CA GLU A 21 -5.33 11.71 -1.39
C GLU A 21 -5.50 10.22 -1.07
N VAL A 22 -6.73 9.78 -0.80
CA VAL A 22 -7.05 8.35 -0.57
C VAL A 22 -6.62 7.50 -1.78
N TYR A 23 -6.97 7.90 -3.00
CA TYR A 23 -6.58 7.18 -4.22
C TYR A 23 -5.07 7.22 -4.49
N ARG A 24 -4.46 8.40 -4.33
CA ARG A 24 -3.02 8.60 -4.53
C ARG A 24 -2.19 7.70 -3.62
N ARG A 25 -2.60 7.53 -2.36
CA ARG A 25 -1.88 6.66 -1.41
C ARG A 25 -2.03 5.18 -1.75
N ARG A 26 -3.20 4.77 -2.25
CA ARG A 26 -3.40 3.40 -2.76
C ARG A 26 -2.52 3.09 -3.96
N ASP A 27 -2.44 4.02 -4.91
CA ASP A 27 -1.55 3.90 -6.06
C ASP A 27 -0.07 3.85 -5.63
N GLN A 28 0.33 4.68 -4.67
CA GLN A 28 1.70 4.63 -4.12
C GLN A 28 2.03 3.28 -3.47
N MET A 29 1.12 2.67 -2.71
CA MET A 29 1.32 1.31 -2.17
C MET A 29 1.57 0.30 -3.30
N MET A 30 0.77 0.34 -4.36
CA MET A 30 0.92 -0.54 -5.52
C MET A 30 2.26 -0.31 -6.24
N ARG A 31 2.65 0.95 -6.49
CA ARG A 31 3.93 1.31 -7.12
C ARG A 31 5.12 0.80 -6.31
N TRP A 32 5.14 1.02 -4.99
CA TRP A 32 6.25 0.55 -4.15
C TRP A 32 6.32 -0.98 -4.10
N THR A 33 5.18 -1.66 -4.10
CA THR A 33 5.14 -3.13 -4.20
C THR A 33 5.69 -3.61 -5.53
N ALA A 34 5.31 -2.97 -6.65
CA ALA A 34 5.80 -3.31 -7.98
C ALA A 34 7.30 -3.08 -8.13
N ILE A 35 7.81 -1.95 -7.63
CA ILE A 35 9.25 -1.65 -7.64
C ILE A 35 10.01 -2.66 -6.78
N GLY A 36 9.52 -2.95 -5.57
CA GLY A 36 10.14 -3.94 -4.69
C GLY A 36 10.17 -5.34 -5.31
N ALA A 37 9.04 -5.82 -5.82
CA ALA A 37 8.95 -7.10 -6.51
C ALA A 37 9.84 -7.15 -7.76
N GLY A 38 9.84 -6.09 -8.58
CA GLY A 38 10.68 -5.98 -9.76
C GLY A 38 12.18 -6.05 -9.42
N SER A 39 12.59 -5.40 -8.34
CA SER A 39 13.98 -5.46 -7.87
C SER A 39 14.39 -6.88 -7.45
N LEU A 40 13.52 -7.60 -6.73
CA LEU A 40 13.76 -8.99 -6.32
C LEU A 40 13.82 -9.94 -7.51
N VAL A 41 12.92 -9.78 -8.49
CA VAL A 41 12.93 -10.57 -9.73
C VAL A 41 14.18 -10.29 -10.56
N ALA A 42 14.64 -9.04 -10.62
CA ALA A 42 15.88 -8.69 -11.30
C ALA A 42 17.08 -9.35 -10.61
N THR A 43 17.16 -9.30 -9.27
CA THR A 43 18.22 -10.00 -8.53
C THR A 43 18.17 -11.50 -8.73
N LEU A 44 16.98 -12.12 -8.66
CA LEU A 44 16.80 -13.55 -8.94
C LEU A 44 17.31 -13.92 -10.34
N SER A 45 16.97 -13.12 -11.34
CA SER A 45 17.40 -13.32 -12.72
C SER A 45 18.92 -13.25 -12.84
N ILE A 46 19.57 -12.28 -12.18
CA ILE A 46 21.03 -12.16 -12.16
C ILE A 46 21.66 -13.40 -11.51
N VAL A 47 21.15 -13.85 -10.36
CA VAL A 47 21.69 -15.01 -9.64
C VAL A 47 21.58 -16.28 -10.48
N LEU A 48 20.49 -16.46 -11.24
CA LEU A 48 20.25 -17.66 -12.03
C LEU A 48 20.94 -17.64 -13.41
N LEU A 49 21.07 -16.47 -14.03
CA LEU A 49 21.55 -16.36 -15.43
C LEU A 49 23.04 -16.04 -15.53
N VAL A 50 23.67 -15.51 -14.46
CA VAL A 50 25.09 -15.15 -14.48
C VAL A 50 25.93 -16.31 -13.94
N PRO A 51 26.71 -17.02 -14.78
CA PRO A 51 27.44 -18.22 -14.35
C PRO A 51 28.44 -17.96 -13.22
N THR A 52 29.02 -16.75 -13.18
CA THR A 52 29.97 -16.34 -12.12
C THR A 52 29.29 -16.12 -10.77
N ALA A 53 27.96 -15.97 -10.70
CA ALA A 53 27.23 -15.89 -9.44
C ALA A 53 27.39 -17.17 -8.60
N HIS A 54 27.58 -18.32 -9.24
CA HIS A 54 27.82 -19.59 -8.54
C HIS A 54 29.20 -19.66 -7.88
N SER A 55 30.20 -18.95 -8.40
CA SER A 55 31.55 -18.84 -7.82
C SER A 55 31.68 -17.83 -6.68
N LEU A 56 30.57 -17.25 -6.21
CA LEU A 56 30.60 -16.29 -5.11
C LEU A 56 31.10 -16.93 -3.81
N SER A 57 32.03 -16.24 -3.15
CA SER A 57 32.51 -16.59 -1.82
C SER A 57 31.37 -16.61 -0.79
N VAL A 58 31.54 -17.37 0.30
CA VAL A 58 30.57 -17.44 1.41
C VAL A 58 30.27 -16.04 1.96
N THR A 59 31.30 -15.21 2.15
CA THR A 59 31.15 -13.83 2.63
C THR A 59 30.29 -12.99 1.69
N SER A 60 30.50 -13.09 0.37
CA SER A 60 29.70 -12.38 -0.64
C SER A 60 28.24 -12.84 -0.62
N ARG A 61 27.99 -14.15 -0.47
CA ARG A 61 26.63 -14.70 -0.35
C ARG A 61 25.91 -14.19 0.90
N LEU A 62 26.58 -14.16 2.05
CA LEU A 62 26.01 -13.62 3.29
C LEU A 62 25.71 -12.12 3.17
N LEU A 63 26.59 -11.34 2.55
CA LEU A 63 26.34 -9.92 2.29
C LEU A 63 25.12 -9.72 1.38
N LEU A 64 24.98 -10.53 0.32
CA LEU A 64 23.81 -10.52 -0.56
C LEU A 64 22.52 -10.86 0.20
N VAL A 65 22.54 -11.89 1.04
CA VAL A 65 21.40 -12.25 1.91
C VAL A 65 21.01 -11.09 2.80
N CYS A 66 21.96 -10.47 3.50
CA CYS A 66 21.71 -9.30 4.34
C CYS A 66 21.15 -8.13 3.53
N ALA A 67 21.71 -7.86 2.34
CA ALA A 67 21.23 -6.81 1.46
C ALA A 67 19.77 -7.06 1.02
N MET A 68 19.41 -8.30 0.66
CA MET A 68 18.05 -8.66 0.27
C MET A 68 17.06 -8.54 1.42
N LEU A 69 17.45 -8.95 2.63
CA LEU A 69 16.62 -8.78 3.82
C LEU A 69 16.40 -7.29 4.13
N LEU A 70 17.46 -6.49 4.13
CA LEU A 70 17.38 -5.04 4.34
C LEU A 70 16.49 -4.35 3.30
N LEU A 71 16.66 -4.70 2.02
CA LEU A 71 15.85 -4.18 0.93
C LEU A 71 14.36 -4.52 1.14
N THR A 72 14.06 -5.79 1.45
CA THR A 72 12.69 -6.27 1.68
C THR A 72 12.05 -5.56 2.87
N ILE A 73 12.75 -5.46 3.99
CA ILE A 73 12.27 -4.77 5.20
C ILE A 73 12.00 -3.30 4.89
N THR A 74 12.87 -2.66 4.09
CA THR A 74 12.69 -1.26 3.68
C THR A 74 11.40 -1.07 2.87
N TYR A 75 11.14 -1.91 1.86
CA TYR A 75 9.90 -1.82 1.10
C TYR A 75 8.66 -2.13 1.94
N ILE A 76 8.71 -3.13 2.83
CA ILE A 76 7.64 -3.42 3.77
C ILE A 76 7.35 -2.18 4.65
N GLY A 77 8.39 -1.54 5.18
CA GLY A 77 8.24 -0.32 5.98
C GLY A 77 7.60 0.84 5.22
N ILE A 78 8.02 1.06 3.96
CA ILE A 78 7.42 2.09 3.09
C ILE A 78 5.95 1.78 2.82
N ILE A 79 5.61 0.55 2.45
CA ILE A 79 4.22 0.14 2.16
C ILE A 79 3.35 0.27 3.42
N TRP A 80 3.86 -0.15 4.57
CA TRP A 80 3.19 0.00 5.86
C TRP A 80 2.90 1.47 6.17
N GLN A 81 3.88 2.36 5.96
CA GLN A 81 3.71 3.79 6.16
C GLN A 81 2.61 4.35 5.24
N GLN A 82 2.60 3.97 3.97
CA GLN A 82 1.57 4.42 3.01
C GLN A 82 0.18 3.87 3.37
N HIS A 83 0.10 2.62 3.82
CA HIS A 83 -1.16 2.02 4.27
C HIS A 83 -1.73 2.77 5.48
N ASN A 84 -0.90 3.09 6.47
CA ASN A 84 -1.36 3.80 7.66
C ASN A 84 -1.84 5.23 7.30
N ARG A 85 -1.15 5.91 6.39
CA ARG A 85 -1.58 7.22 5.86
C ARG A 85 -2.86 7.13 5.04
N HIS A 86 -3.02 6.08 4.23
CA HIS A 86 -4.25 5.81 3.48
C HIS A 86 -5.43 5.62 4.43
N ARG A 87 -5.26 4.84 5.50
CA ARG A 87 -6.29 4.62 6.53
C ARG A 87 -6.70 5.93 7.21
N GLN A 88 -5.73 6.77 7.59
CA GLN A 88 -6.00 8.10 8.16
C GLN A 88 -6.78 9.00 7.19
N ALA A 89 -6.37 9.05 5.92
CA ALA A 89 -7.06 9.83 4.90
C ALA A 89 -8.49 9.34 4.67
N LYS A 90 -8.73 8.02 4.64
CA LYS A 90 -10.07 7.44 4.49
C LYS A 90 -10.95 7.77 5.71
N GLN A 91 -10.41 7.73 6.92
CA GLN A 91 -11.13 8.15 8.12
C GLN A 91 -11.50 9.65 8.11
N GLN A 92 -10.61 10.51 7.61
CA GLN A 92 -10.91 11.94 7.47
C GLN A 92 -11.96 12.21 6.39
N LEU A 93 -11.89 11.49 5.26
CA LEU A 93 -12.90 11.55 4.21
C LEU A 93 -14.28 11.17 4.74
N ILE A 94 -14.40 10.06 5.46
CA ILE A 94 -15.68 9.62 6.05
C ILE A 94 -16.25 10.69 6.99
N LYS A 95 -15.42 11.35 7.81
CA LYS A 95 -15.88 12.45 8.68
C LYS A 95 -16.40 13.66 7.89
N LEU A 96 -15.79 13.97 6.75
CA LEU A 96 -16.28 15.03 5.87
C LEU A 96 -17.58 14.63 5.19
N GLU A 97 -17.69 13.38 4.72
CA GLU A 97 -18.90 12.83 4.11
C GLU A 97 -20.08 12.83 5.09
N GLN A 98 -19.84 12.46 6.36
CA GLN A 98 -20.83 12.59 7.44
C GLN A 98 -21.23 14.05 7.68
N ALA A 99 -20.27 14.98 7.73
CA ALA A 99 -20.56 16.40 7.90
C ALA A 99 -21.33 17.02 6.71
N LEU A 100 -21.27 16.41 5.54
CA LEU A 100 -22.02 16.81 4.35
C LEU A 100 -23.42 16.17 4.26
N GLY A 101 -23.78 15.27 5.18
CA GLY A 101 -25.04 14.52 5.13
C GLY A 101 -25.11 13.50 4.01
N LEU A 102 -23.98 13.04 3.47
CA LEU A 102 -23.95 12.09 2.34
C LEU A 102 -24.37 10.65 2.71
N PHE A 103 -24.57 10.39 4.00
CA PHE A 103 -25.02 9.11 4.55
C PHE A 103 -26.47 9.18 5.09
N GLU A 104 -27.11 10.34 5.08
CA GLU A 104 -28.49 10.49 5.57
C GLU A 104 -29.48 10.21 4.42
N GLU A 105 -30.56 9.48 4.71
CA GLU A 105 -31.70 9.32 3.79
C GLU A 105 -32.45 10.66 3.71
N PHE A 106 -32.51 11.26 2.51
CA PHE A 106 -33.24 12.51 2.31
C PHE A 106 -34.76 12.24 2.30
N PRO A 107 -35.56 12.91 3.14
CA PRO A 107 -37.01 12.70 3.16
C PRO A 107 -37.62 13.26 1.86
N GLY A 108 -38.16 12.38 1.03
CA GLY A 108 -38.87 12.73 -0.21
C GLY A 108 -38.12 12.47 -1.52
N HIS A 109 -36.94 11.83 -1.48
CA HIS A 109 -36.36 11.17 -2.64
C HIS A 109 -36.41 9.66 -2.41
N ASP A 110 -37.02 8.91 -3.33
CA ASP A 110 -36.94 7.43 -3.41
C ASP A 110 -35.51 6.92 -3.71
N ASP A 111 -34.48 7.75 -3.55
CA ASP A 111 -33.10 7.43 -3.90
C ASP A 111 -32.27 7.25 -2.62
N HIS A 112 -31.81 6.02 -2.48
CA HIS A 112 -30.93 5.50 -1.44
C HIS A 112 -29.74 6.43 -1.14
N ALA A 113 -29.18 6.34 0.08
CA ALA A 113 -27.94 7.01 0.45
C ALA A 113 -26.88 6.89 -0.65
N LEU A 114 -26.21 8.00 -1.00
CA LEU A 114 -25.25 8.06 -2.10
C LEU A 114 -24.11 7.04 -1.93
N TYR A 115 -23.81 6.68 -0.68
CA TYR A 115 -22.91 5.59 -0.35
C TYR A 115 -23.60 4.53 0.52
N PRO A 116 -23.37 3.24 0.24
CA PRO A 116 -23.81 2.14 1.09
C PRO A 116 -23.29 2.24 2.53
N ASP A 117 -24.05 1.74 3.51
CA ASP A 117 -23.68 1.77 4.93
C ASP A 117 -22.35 1.07 5.25
N ASP A 118 -21.98 0.06 4.46
CA ASP A 118 -20.73 -0.69 4.61
C ASP A 118 -19.49 0.09 4.14
N TRP A 119 -19.66 1.17 3.37
CA TRP A 119 -18.57 2.08 2.96
C TRP A 119 -17.80 2.65 4.16
N GLN A 120 -18.52 3.00 5.22
CA GLN A 120 -17.93 3.57 6.44
C GLN A 120 -17.01 2.60 7.16
N ASN A 121 -17.24 1.29 6.99
CA ASN A 121 -16.50 0.23 7.67
C ASN A 121 -15.52 -0.51 6.74
N GLU A 122 -15.58 -0.28 5.44
CA GLU A 122 -14.79 -1.00 4.44
C GLU A 122 -13.26 -0.90 4.69
N TRP A 123 -12.79 0.21 5.28
CA TRP A 123 -11.38 0.37 5.65
C TRP A 123 -10.90 -0.62 6.72
N THR A 124 -11.80 -1.18 7.54
CA THR A 124 -11.45 -2.18 8.58
C THR A 124 -11.15 -3.55 8.01
N ARG A 125 -11.64 -3.83 6.79
CA ARG A 125 -11.52 -5.13 6.12
C ARG A 125 -10.43 -5.13 5.03
N ASP A 126 -9.63 -4.08 4.95
CA ASP A 126 -8.58 -3.96 3.94
C ASP A 126 -7.47 -5.01 4.17
N ARG A 127 -7.40 -5.99 3.25
CA ARG A 127 -6.39 -7.06 3.23
C ARG A 127 -5.21 -6.73 2.30
N SER A 128 -5.22 -5.59 1.63
CA SER A 128 -4.21 -5.23 0.62
C SER A 128 -2.79 -5.23 1.19
N LEU A 129 -2.60 -4.67 2.39
CA LEU A 129 -1.30 -4.66 3.06
C LEU A 129 -0.75 -6.08 3.26
N LEU A 130 -1.59 -7.00 3.72
CA LEU A 130 -1.21 -8.40 3.91
C LEU A 130 -0.78 -9.04 2.59
N GLN A 131 -1.53 -8.78 1.51
CA GLN A 131 -1.22 -9.30 0.17
C GLN A 131 0.13 -8.77 -0.33
N TYR A 132 0.39 -7.46 -0.19
CA TYR A 132 1.66 -6.86 -0.61
C TYR A 132 2.85 -7.40 0.18
N ILE A 133 2.73 -7.53 1.50
CA ILE A 133 3.77 -8.11 2.35
C ILE A 133 3.99 -9.58 1.98
N ALA A 134 2.94 -10.37 1.80
CA ALA A 134 3.05 -11.78 1.45
C ALA A 134 3.80 -11.99 0.12
N VAL A 135 3.50 -11.19 -0.91
CA VAL A 135 4.22 -11.24 -2.19
C VAL A 135 5.70 -10.93 -2.02
N LEU A 136 6.04 -9.86 -1.30
CA LEU A 136 7.44 -9.50 -1.07
C LEU A 136 8.16 -10.57 -0.26
N THR A 137 7.58 -11.07 0.83
CA THR A 137 8.17 -12.13 1.66
C THR A 137 8.39 -13.41 0.86
N LEU A 138 7.42 -13.81 0.04
CA LEU A 138 7.55 -15.00 -0.82
C LEU A 138 8.69 -14.83 -1.83
N LEU A 139 8.75 -13.70 -2.54
CA LEU A 139 9.81 -13.43 -3.50
C LEU A 139 11.19 -13.38 -2.84
N THR A 140 11.30 -12.75 -1.68
CA THR A 140 12.54 -12.73 -0.91
C THR A 140 12.96 -14.14 -0.54
N GLY A 141 12.03 -14.99 -0.08
CA GLY A 141 12.31 -16.40 0.20
C GLY A 141 12.91 -17.13 -1.00
N ILE A 142 12.32 -16.95 -2.20
CA ILE A 142 12.83 -17.54 -3.45
C ILE A 142 14.25 -17.03 -3.76
N VAL A 143 14.49 -15.73 -3.64
CA VAL A 143 15.81 -15.13 -3.87
C VAL A 143 16.86 -15.69 -2.90
N LEU A 144 16.51 -15.81 -1.61
CA LEU A 144 17.41 -16.35 -0.60
C LEU A 144 17.78 -17.81 -0.89
N VAL A 145 16.82 -18.64 -1.29
CA VAL A 145 17.08 -20.02 -1.70
C VAL A 145 18.04 -20.04 -2.90
N ALA A 146 17.82 -19.19 -3.91
CA ALA A 146 18.69 -19.13 -5.08
C ALA A 146 20.14 -18.72 -4.74
N ILE A 147 20.32 -17.76 -3.82
CA ILE A 147 21.67 -17.33 -3.37
C ILE A 147 22.38 -18.43 -2.56
N LEU A 148 21.61 -19.17 -1.75
CA LEU A 148 22.16 -20.18 -0.84
C LEU A 148 22.36 -21.55 -1.49
N GLN A 149 21.77 -21.79 -2.67
CA GLN A 149 21.98 -23.04 -3.39
C GLN A 149 23.47 -23.25 -3.69
N PRO A 150 24.06 -24.41 -3.33
CA PRO A 150 25.41 -24.75 -3.75
C PRO A 150 25.43 -24.92 -5.27
N SER A 151 26.53 -24.49 -5.89
CA SER A 151 26.79 -24.79 -7.30
C SER A 151 26.91 -26.31 -7.45
N LEU A 152 26.00 -26.92 -8.23
CA LEU A 152 26.12 -28.32 -8.67
C LEU A 152 27.33 -28.49 -9.60
#